data_AF-A0A1F8KG85-F1
#
_entry.id   AF-A0A1F8KG85-F1
#
_cell.length_a   1.000
_cell.length_b   1.000
_cell.length_c   1.000
_cell.angle_alpha   90.00
_cell.angle_beta   90.00
_cell.angle_gamma   90.00
#
_symmetry.space_group_name_H-M   'P 1'
#
loop_
_entity.id
_entity.type
_entity.pdbx_description
1 polymer ?
#
loop_
_entity_poly.entity_id
_entity_poly.type
_entity_poly.pdbx_seq_one_letter_code
_entity_poly.pdbx_strand_id
1 'polypeptide(L)'
;MELNQRQDVLQSLRSAAGYLNDVIEMITAGAPCDQVLRQSFAVQATLRNASIRMLVYQAQYSGTVIVESSCPEEIKSELKRLSELYLILIQYSNKSEDNIS
;
A
#
# COMPACT_ATOMS: atom_id res chain seq x y z
N MET A 1 -2.47 9.02 11.91
CA MET A 1 -3.26 8.93 10.67
C MET A 1 -4.65 9.46 10.92
N GLU A 2 -5.07 10.44 10.15
CA GLU A 2 -6.37 11.12 10.29
C GLU A 2 -7.55 10.22 9.86
N LEU A 3 -8.77 10.56 10.29
CA LEU A 3 -9.98 9.79 9.98
C LEU A 3 -10.20 9.64 8.47
N ASN A 4 -10.02 10.73 7.71
CA ASN A 4 -10.24 10.75 6.26
C ASN A 4 -9.20 9.89 5.53
N GLN A 5 -7.93 9.98 5.94
CA GLN A 5 -6.85 9.14 5.43
C GLN A 5 -7.11 7.65 5.67
N ARG A 6 -7.64 7.31 6.84
CA ARG A 6 -8.05 5.94 7.18
C ARG A 6 -9.17 5.44 6.27
N GLN A 7 -10.18 6.27 6.02
CA GLN A 7 -11.31 5.92 5.15
C GLN A 7 -10.84 5.69 3.70
N ASP A 8 -9.95 6.54 3.18
CA ASP A 8 -9.39 6.39 1.83
C ASP A 8 -8.66 5.06 1.64
N VAL A 9 -7.83 4.68 2.62
CA VAL A 9 -7.12 3.39 2.60
C VAL A 9 -8.11 2.23 2.69
N LEU A 10 -9.07 2.29 3.61
CA LEU A 10 -10.09 1.25 3.77
C LEU A 10 -10.92 1.06 2.51
N GLN A 11 -11.28 2.14 1.83
CA GLN A 11 -12.02 2.07 0.57
C GLN A 11 -11.19 1.38 -0.51
N SER A 12 -9.91 1.72 -0.63
CA SER A 12 -9.00 1.07 -1.58
C SER A 12 -8.87 -0.44 -1.30
N LEU A 13 -8.75 -0.83 -0.03
CA LEU A 13 -8.69 -2.24 0.37
C LEU A 13 -9.99 -2.99 0.08
N ARG A 14 -11.15 -2.35 0.28
CA ARG A 14 -12.45 -2.94 -0.08
C ARG A 14 -12.59 -3.15 -1.57
N SER A 15 -12.16 -2.18 -2.38
CA SER A 15 -12.15 -2.33 -3.84
C SER A 15 -11.24 -3.48 -4.28
N ALA A 16 -10.04 -3.60 -3.71
CA ALA A 16 -9.14 -4.72 -3.99
C ALA A 16 -9.76 -6.08 -3.63
N ALA A 17 -10.47 -6.16 -2.50
CA ALA A 17 -11.20 -7.36 -2.10
C ALA A 17 -12.34 -7.70 -3.08
N GLY A 18 -13.07 -6.69 -3.58
CA GLY A 18 -14.07 -6.86 -4.64
C GLY A 18 -13.46 -7.45 -5.91
N TYR A 19 -12.38 -6.85 -6.42
CA TYR A 19 -11.68 -7.35 -7.60
C TYR A 19 -11.13 -8.77 -7.41
N LEU A 20 -10.67 -9.12 -6.20
CA LEU A 20 -10.21 -10.47 -5.92
C LEU A 20 -11.35 -11.49 -5.94
N ASN A 21 -12.54 -11.12 -5.43
CA ASN A 21 -13.72 -11.96 -5.54
C ASN A 21 -14.09 -12.19 -7.01
N ASP A 22 -14.03 -11.15 -7.86
CA ASP A 22 -14.28 -11.29 -9.29
C ASP A 22 -13.28 -12.27 -9.94
N VAL A 23 -11.99 -12.20 -9.58
CA VAL A 23 -10.96 -13.15 -10.05
C VAL A 23 -11.33 -14.58 -9.67
N ILE A 24 -11.78 -14.81 -8.44
CA ILE A 24 -12.18 -16.13 -7.95
C ILE A 24 -13.38 -16.66 -8.75
N GLU A 25 -14.38 -15.81 -9.00
CA GLU A 25 -15.55 -16.17 -9.80
C GLU A 25 -15.17 -16.49 -11.24
N MET A 26 -14.31 -15.68 -11.85
CA MET A 26 -13.80 -15.89 -13.21
C MET A 26 -13.06 -17.23 -13.34
N ILE A 27 -12.19 -17.56 -12.38
CA ILE A 27 -11.50 -18.86 -12.36
C ILE A 27 -12.51 -20.01 -12.22
N THR A 28 -13.48 -19.86 -11.32
CA THR A 28 -14.52 -20.87 -11.07
C THR A 28 -15.39 -21.10 -12.31
N ALA A 29 -15.67 -20.04 -13.08
CA ALA A 29 -16.43 -20.09 -14.32
C ALA A 29 -15.62 -20.57 -15.54
N GLY A 30 -14.32 -20.84 -15.39
CA GLY A 30 -13.45 -21.23 -16.49
C GLY A 30 -13.18 -20.10 -17.50
N ALA A 31 -13.16 -18.85 -17.03
CA ALA A 31 -12.87 -17.70 -17.87
C ALA A 31 -11.48 -17.78 -18.52
N PRO A 32 -11.28 -17.15 -19.69
CA PRO A 32 -9.97 -17.11 -20.34
C PRO A 32 -8.86 -16.54 -19.45
N CYS A 33 -7.69 -17.17 -19.48
CA CYS A 33 -6.55 -16.80 -18.63
C CYS A 33 -6.12 -15.33 -18.80
N ASP A 34 -6.20 -14.78 -20.01
CA ASP A 34 -5.87 -13.38 -20.28
C ASP A 34 -6.81 -12.39 -19.59
N GLN A 35 -8.08 -12.77 -19.39
CA GLN A 35 -9.04 -11.97 -18.63
C GLN A 35 -8.75 -12.07 -17.12
N VAL A 36 -8.49 -13.28 -16.63
CA VAL A 36 -8.12 -13.52 -15.22
C VAL A 36 -6.84 -12.76 -14.85
N LEU A 37 -5.83 -12.78 -15.72
CA LEU A 37 -4.58 -12.05 -15.52
C LEU A 37 -4.79 -10.54 -15.48
N ARG A 38 -5.58 -9.99 -16.41
CA ARG A 38 -5.93 -8.55 -16.40
C ARG A 38 -6.58 -8.13 -15.10
N GLN A 39 -7.56 -8.89 -14.61
CA GLN A 39 -8.23 -8.59 -13.34
C GLN A 39 -7.28 -8.75 -12.15
N SER A 40 -6.38 -9.74 -12.19
CA SER A 40 -5.33 -9.92 -11.18
C SER A 40 -4.38 -8.72 -11.11
N PHE A 41 -4.03 -8.12 -12.25
CA PHE A 41 -3.25 -6.87 -12.28
C PHE A 41 -4.02 -5.69 -11.67
N ALA A 42 -5.34 -5.62 -11.86
CA ALA A 42 -6.16 -4.59 -11.23
C ALA A 42 -6.17 -4.72 -9.69
N VAL A 43 -6.22 -5.95 -9.16
CA VAL A 43 -6.05 -6.22 -7.72
C VAL A 43 -4.69 -5.71 -7.23
N GLN A 44 -3.61 -6.12 -7.92
CA GLN A 44 -2.25 -5.71 -7.55
C GLN A 44 -2.06 -4.19 -7.58
N ALA A 45 -2.55 -3.52 -8.63
CA ALA A 45 -2.45 -2.06 -8.75
C ALA A 45 -3.21 -1.34 -7.63
N THR A 46 -4.39 -1.83 -7.27
CA THR A 46 -5.22 -1.26 -6.19
C THR A 46 -4.55 -1.43 -4.83
N LEU A 47 -4.01 -2.62 -4.54
CA LEU A 47 -3.26 -2.87 -3.31
C LEU A 47 -1.97 -2.03 -3.25
N ARG A 48 -1.25 -1.90 -4.36
CA ARG A 48 -0.04 -1.06 -4.44
C ARG A 48 -0.35 0.39 -4.13
N ASN A 49 -1.43 0.93 -4.69
CA ASN A 49 -1.86 2.31 -4.43
C ASN A 49 -2.23 2.50 -2.95
N ALA A 50 -3.00 1.58 -2.37
CA ALA A 50 -3.36 1.61 -0.95
C ALA A 50 -2.10 1.62 -0.05
N SER A 51 -1.13 0.74 -0.33
CA SER A 51 0.14 0.66 0.40
C SER A 51 0.94 1.96 0.30
N ILE A 52 1.07 2.54 -0.89
CA ILE A 52 1.77 3.83 -1.08
C ILE A 52 1.10 4.94 -0.28
N ARG A 53 -0.25 5.02 -0.29
CA ARG A 53 -0.99 6.00 0.52
C ARG A 53 -0.73 5.83 2.01
N MET A 54 -0.74 4.59 2.51
CA MET A 54 -0.41 4.31 3.91
C MET A 54 1.00 4.80 4.27
N LEU A 55 1.99 4.55 3.41
CA LEU A 55 3.36 5.04 3.60
C LEU A 55 3.41 6.57 3.64
N VAL A 56 2.74 7.25 2.72
CA VAL A 56 2.67 8.72 2.66
C VAL A 56 2.03 9.28 3.93
N TYR A 57 0.88 8.75 4.35
CA TYR A 57 0.19 9.24 5.54
C TYR A 57 1.00 9.01 6.82
N GLN A 58 1.69 7.87 6.93
CA GLN A 58 2.58 7.62 8.05
C GLN A 58 3.79 8.54 8.02
N ALA A 59 4.37 8.81 6.85
CA ALA A 59 5.50 9.72 6.72
C ALA A 59 5.13 11.17 7.10
N GLN A 60 3.95 11.63 6.67
CA GLN A 60 3.40 12.93 7.08
C GLN A 60 3.23 13.01 8.59
N TYR A 61 2.59 11.99 9.20
CA TYR A 61 2.41 11.93 10.65
C TYR A 61 3.75 11.94 11.40
N SER A 62 4.69 11.10 11.00
CA SER A 62 6.02 11.05 11.63
C SER A 62 6.75 12.39 11.47
N GLY A 63 6.64 13.05 10.32
CA GLY A 63 7.19 14.39 10.09
C GLY A 63 6.62 15.44 11.06
N THR A 64 5.29 15.44 11.25
CA THR A 64 4.63 16.32 12.24
C THR A 64 5.17 16.07 13.65
N VAL A 65 5.23 14.81 14.09
CA VAL A 65 5.74 14.47 15.43
C VAL A 65 7.21 14.87 15.61
N ILE A 66 8.05 14.65 14.60
CA ILE A 66 9.48 15.01 14.67
C ILE A 66 9.69 16.52 14.82
N VAL A 67 8.85 17.34 14.16
CA VAL A 67 8.94 18.80 14.21
C VAL A 67 8.33 19.37 15.48
N GLU A 68 7.21 18.80 15.93
CA GLU A 68 6.39 19.38 17.01
C GLU A 68 6.66 18.77 18.40
N SER A 69 7.15 17.53 18.48
CA SER A 69 7.42 16.89 19.77
C SER A 69 8.62 17.53 20.46
N SER A 70 8.49 17.74 21.77
CA SER A 70 9.60 18.12 22.65
C SER A 70 10.27 16.91 23.32
N CYS A 71 9.80 15.69 23.04
CA CYS A 71 10.27 14.45 23.65
C CYS A 71 11.30 13.75 22.74
N PRO A 72 12.59 13.68 23.12
CA PRO A 72 13.62 13.06 22.29
C PRO A 72 13.37 11.59 21.94
N GLU A 73 12.75 10.83 22.85
CA GLU A 73 12.43 9.41 22.61
C GLU A 73 11.31 9.23 21.59
N GLU A 74 10.32 10.13 21.54
CA GLU A 74 9.28 10.12 20.52
C GLU A 74 9.88 10.43 19.15
N ILE A 75 10.70 11.49 19.05
CA ILE A 75 11.41 11.86 17.83
C ILE A 75 12.24 10.68 17.31
N LYS A 76 13.03 10.06 18.20
CA LYS A 76 13.88 8.91 17.85
C LYS A 76 13.06 7.71 17.35
N SER A 77 11.92 7.43 17.99
CA SER A 77 11.01 6.35 17.60
C SER A 77 10.42 6.60 16.20
N GLU A 78 10.00 7.83 15.90
CA GLU A 78 9.47 8.18 14.59
C GLU A 78 10.54 8.21 13.49
N LEU A 79 11.77 8.66 13.78
CA LEU A 79 12.89 8.55 12.84
C LEU A 79 13.24 7.10 12.51
N LYS A 80 13.23 6.22 13.51
CA LYS A 80 13.42 4.77 13.29
C LYS A 80 12.31 4.21 12.41
N ARG A 81 11.06 4.56 12.70
CA ARG A 81 9.91 4.13 11.90
C ARG A 81 10.02 4.62 10.44
N LEU A 82 10.38 5.88 10.21
CA LEU A 82 10.61 6.40 8.85
C LEU A 82 11.72 5.63 8.12
N SER A 83 12.81 5.29 8.81
CA SER A 83 13.89 4.48 8.23
C SER A 83 13.39 3.10 7.79
N GLU A 84 12.60 2.43 8.63
CA GLU A 84 12.00 1.12 8.30
C GLU A 84 11.05 1.23 7.09
N LEU A 85 10.20 2.26 7.05
CA LEU A 85 9.27 2.48 5.94
C LEU A 85 9.98 2.81 4.63
N TYR A 86 11.09 3.55 4.68
CA TYR A 86 11.91 3.85 3.52
C TYR A 86 12.56 2.58 2.94
N LEU A 87 13.06 1.68 3.80
CA LEU A 87 13.59 0.38 3.36
C LEU A 87 12.52 -0.47 2.69
N ILE A 88 11.31 -0.50 3.24
CA ILE A 88 10.15 -1.18 2.62
C ILE A 88 9.90 -0.60 1.24
N LEU A 89 9.84 0.73 1.11
CA LEU A 89 9.59 1.39 -0.17
C LEU A 89 10.66 1.06 -1.23
N ILE A 90 11.95 1.09 -0.87
CA ILE A 90 13.04 0.72 -1.78
C ILE A 90 12.90 -0.73 -2.24
N GLN A 91 12.65 -1.66 -1.32
CA GLN A 91 12.49 -3.07 -1.67
C GLN A 91 11.34 -3.30 -2.66
N TYR A 92 10.25 -2.56 -2.49
CA TYR A 92 9.12 -2.59 -3.41
C TYR A 92 9.43 -1.92 -4.76
N SER A 93 10.25 -0.87 -4.80
CA SER A 93 10.69 -0.24 -6.04
C SER A 93 11.56 -1.18 -6.87
N ASN A 94 12.58 -1.79 -6.24
CA ASN A 94 13.54 -2.64 -6.94
C ASN A 94 12.89 -3.92 -7.49
N LYS A 95 11.93 -4.52 -6.76
CA LYS A 95 11.17 -5.68 -7.25
C LYS A 95 10.27 -5.39 -8.45
N SER A 96 9.95 -4.12 -8.73
CA SER A 96 9.12 -3.75 -9.88
C SER A 96 9.90 -3.68 -11.21
N GLU A 97 11.24 -3.65 -11.15
CA GLU A 97 12.11 -3.65 -12.34
C GLU A 97 12.39 -5.07 -12.86
N ASP A 98 12.42 -6.08 -11.99
CA ASP A 98 12.72 -7.48 -12.36
C ASP A 98 11.54 -8.25 -12.99
N ASN A 99 10.34 -7.65 -13.09
CA ASN A 99 9.15 -8.28 -13.69
C ASN A 99 8.88 -7.84 -15.13
N ILE A 100 9.85 -7.16 -15.77
CA ILE A 100 9.84 -6.82 -17.20
C ILE A 100 11.19 -7.27 -17.79
N SER A 101 11.37 -8.57 -17.94
CA SER A 101 12.41 -9.19 -18.79
C SER A 101 11.95 -10.54 -19.28
#